data_AF-A0A0A8EPM6-F1
#
_entry.id   AF-A0A0A8EPM6-F1
#
_cell.length_a   1.000
_cell.length_b   1.000
_cell.length_c   1.000
_cell.angle_alpha   90.00
_cell.angle_beta   90.00
_cell.angle_gamma   90.00
#
_symmetry.space_group_name_H-M   'P 1'
#
loop_
_entity.id
_entity.type
_entity.pdbx_description
1 polymer ?
#
loop_
_entity_poly.entity_id
_entity_poly.type
_entity_poly.pdbx_seq_one_letter_code
_entity_poly.pdbx_strand_id
1 'polypeptide(L)'
;MTSGPDVRDPADPPTPPSPSLPRRLRARLRDVGWRLRDAGRWLRAHARHALVVGVATSVVGALATFAVDQLPKLYQDPPPRCPGAGCEGKDPQSTGCGVEAATFEPAVGNPVRLHLRYSKRCGAVWARIVAGTVGDSVTVSVTGGSSRSAFIASNHDVFTPMTSVGDTFRVRFCAVPTTNPNRSRSWVKYCFEATEASPWE
;
A
#
# COMPACT_ATOMS: atom_id res chain seq x y z
N MET A 1 -91.37 -56.89 -13.87
CA MET A 1 -91.24 -56.87 -15.34
C MET A 1 -92.19 -55.80 -15.85
N THR A 2 -91.68 -54.61 -16.16
CA THR A 2 -92.44 -53.55 -16.85
C THR A 2 -91.41 -52.72 -17.64
N SER A 3 -91.31 -53.01 -18.93
CA SER A 3 -90.49 -52.30 -19.90
C SER A 3 -91.21 -51.00 -20.31
N GLY A 4 -90.59 -49.85 -20.03
CA GLY A 4 -90.98 -48.53 -20.53
C GLY A 4 -90.00 -48.04 -21.61
N PRO A 5 -90.41 -47.10 -22.49
CA PRO A 5 -89.98 -47.09 -23.89
C PRO A 5 -88.71 -46.27 -24.16
N ASP A 6 -88.03 -46.72 -25.22
CA ASP A 6 -86.85 -46.14 -25.87
C ASP A 6 -87.19 -44.78 -26.51
N VAL A 7 -86.69 -43.69 -25.94
CA VAL A 7 -86.77 -42.34 -26.50
C VAL A 7 -85.47 -42.08 -27.28
N ARG A 8 -85.57 -42.04 -28.61
CA ARG A 8 -84.49 -41.61 -29.50
C ARG A 8 -84.37 -40.09 -29.47
N ASP A 9 -83.20 -39.59 -29.11
CA ASP A 9 -82.82 -38.19 -29.25
C ASP A 9 -82.82 -37.76 -30.73
N PRO A 10 -83.28 -36.54 -31.06
CA PRO A 10 -83.13 -35.98 -32.40
C PRO A 10 -81.65 -35.71 -32.70
N ALA A 11 -81.21 -36.15 -33.87
CA ALA A 11 -79.87 -35.92 -34.37
C ALA A 11 -79.56 -34.42 -34.47
N ASP A 12 -78.45 -33.99 -33.85
CA ASP A 12 -77.93 -32.63 -33.96
C ASP A 12 -77.68 -32.24 -35.43
N PRO A 13 -78.01 -31.02 -35.85
CA PRO A 13 -77.71 -30.55 -37.19
C PRO A 13 -76.20 -30.47 -37.41
N PRO A 14 -75.69 -30.76 -38.63
CA PRO A 14 -74.27 -30.70 -38.91
C PRO A 14 -73.72 -29.30 -38.67
N THR A 15 -72.70 -29.21 -37.82
CA THR A 15 -72.02 -27.95 -37.51
C THR A 15 -71.34 -27.42 -38.77
N PRO A 16 -71.51 -26.13 -39.14
CA PRO A 16 -70.80 -25.57 -40.30
C PRO A 16 -69.28 -25.65 -40.06
N PRO A 17 -68.48 -25.94 -41.10
CA PRO A 17 -67.03 -25.99 -40.95
C PRO A 17 -66.54 -24.61 -40.51
N SER A 18 -65.79 -24.57 -39.41
CA SER A 18 -65.15 -23.32 -38.96
C SER A 18 -64.30 -22.75 -40.11
N PRO A 19 -64.34 -21.42 -40.38
CA PRO A 19 -63.56 -20.82 -41.44
C PRO A 19 -62.09 -21.09 -41.19
N SER A 20 -61.52 -22.02 -41.96
CA SER A 20 -60.12 -22.37 -41.85
C SER A 20 -59.32 -21.36 -42.65
N LEU A 21 -58.50 -20.56 -41.97
CA LEU A 21 -57.56 -19.68 -42.65
C LEU A 21 -56.76 -20.48 -43.68
N PRO A 22 -56.59 -19.97 -44.92
CA PRO A 22 -55.89 -20.68 -45.96
C PRO A 22 -54.50 -21.10 -45.48
N ARG A 23 -54.10 -22.35 -45.77
CA ARG A 23 -52.84 -22.98 -45.29
C ARG A 23 -51.62 -22.07 -45.45
N ARG A 24 -51.56 -21.28 -46.53
CA ARG A 24 -50.51 -20.30 -46.81
C ARG A 24 -50.45 -19.16 -45.78
N LEU A 25 -51.60 -18.68 -45.32
CA LEU A 25 -51.68 -17.63 -44.30
C LEU A 25 -51.25 -18.16 -42.92
N ARG A 26 -51.63 -19.39 -42.57
CA ARG A 26 -51.17 -20.05 -41.35
C ARG A 26 -49.65 -20.25 -41.33
N ALA A 27 -49.06 -20.64 -42.46
CA ALA A 27 -47.61 -20.79 -42.59
C ALA A 27 -46.88 -19.44 -42.44
N ARG A 28 -47.37 -18.39 -43.14
CA ARG A 28 -46.85 -17.02 -43.03
C ARG A 28 -46.90 -16.49 -41.59
N LEU A 29 -48.00 -16.70 -40.87
CA LEU A 29 -48.14 -16.24 -39.47
C LEU A 29 -47.22 -17.00 -38.51
N ARG A 30 -47.00 -18.31 -38.71
CA ARG A 30 -46.04 -19.08 -37.89
C ARG A 30 -44.59 -18.64 -38.13
N ASP A 31 -44.24 -18.32 -39.36
CA ASP A 31 -42.90 -17.86 -39.75
C ASP A 31 -42.62 -16.46 -39.17
N VAL A 32 -43.59 -15.54 -39.26
CA VAL A 32 -43.52 -14.22 -38.60
C VAL A 32 -43.44 -14.36 -37.08
N GLY A 33 -44.22 -15.25 -36.47
CA GLY A 33 -44.16 -15.53 -35.03
C GLY A 33 -42.82 -16.12 -34.56
N TRP A 34 -42.16 -16.94 -35.38
CA TRP A 34 -40.82 -17.46 -35.11
C TRP A 34 -39.77 -16.35 -35.21
N ARG A 35 -39.80 -15.54 -36.27
CA ARG A 35 -38.89 -14.40 -36.49
C ARG A 35 -38.95 -13.37 -35.35
N LEU A 36 -40.16 -13.06 -34.87
CA LEU A 36 -40.36 -12.13 -33.75
C LEU A 36 -39.84 -12.68 -32.41
N ARG A 37 -39.96 -14.00 -32.19
CA ARG A 37 -39.47 -14.67 -30.97
C ARG A 37 -37.94 -14.73 -30.92
N ASP A 38 -37.30 -14.99 -32.04
CA ASP A 38 -35.84 -15.01 -32.14
C ASP A 38 -35.26 -13.60 -31.98
N ALA A 39 -35.85 -12.59 -32.62
CA ALA A 39 -35.47 -11.20 -32.42
C ALA A 39 -35.62 -10.76 -30.95
N GLY A 40 -36.72 -11.12 -30.28
CA GLY A 40 -36.94 -10.82 -28.87
C GLY A 40 -36.01 -11.58 -27.90
N ARG A 41 -35.54 -12.79 -28.26
CA ARG A 41 -34.53 -13.53 -27.49
C ARG A 41 -33.15 -12.90 -27.64
N TRP A 42 -32.80 -12.50 -28.87
CA TRP A 42 -31.54 -11.84 -29.20
C TRP A 42 -31.43 -10.48 -28.50
N LEU A 43 -32.47 -9.64 -28.58
CA LEU A 43 -32.53 -8.34 -27.89
C LEU A 43 -32.38 -8.47 -26.37
N ARG A 44 -33.06 -9.44 -25.74
CA ARG A 44 -32.93 -9.69 -24.29
C ARG A 44 -31.54 -10.18 -23.89
N ALA A 45 -30.89 -10.98 -24.73
CA ALA A 45 -29.53 -11.43 -24.48
C ALA A 45 -28.52 -10.27 -24.55
N HIS A 46 -28.62 -9.40 -25.56
CA HIS A 46 -27.75 -8.23 -25.68
C HIS A 46 -27.99 -7.20 -24.57
N ALA A 47 -29.24 -6.95 -24.19
CA ALA A 47 -29.55 -6.07 -23.06
C ALA A 47 -28.96 -6.58 -21.74
N ARG A 48 -29.02 -7.90 -21.49
CA ARG A 48 -28.40 -8.52 -20.32
C ARG A 48 -26.88 -8.44 -20.34
N HIS A 49 -26.24 -8.69 -21.48
CA HIS A 49 -24.79 -8.53 -21.61
C HIS A 49 -24.35 -7.08 -21.41
N ALA A 50 -25.05 -6.10 -21.99
CA ALA A 50 -24.76 -4.69 -21.78
C ALA A 50 -24.89 -4.28 -20.31
N LEU A 51 -25.96 -4.75 -19.63
CA LEU A 51 -26.15 -4.51 -18.19
C LEU A 51 -25.02 -5.14 -17.37
N VAL A 52 -24.67 -6.41 -17.63
CA VAL A 52 -23.61 -7.11 -16.89
C VAL A 52 -22.26 -6.44 -17.08
N VAL A 53 -21.92 -6.04 -18.31
CA VAL A 53 -20.66 -5.34 -18.60
C VAL A 53 -20.64 -3.95 -17.95
N GLY A 54 -21.73 -3.20 -18.00
CA GLY A 54 -21.85 -1.89 -17.34
C GLY A 54 -21.70 -2.01 -15.82
N VAL A 55 -22.36 -2.98 -15.19
CA VAL A 55 -22.24 -3.23 -13.75
C VAL A 55 -20.81 -3.67 -13.41
N ALA A 56 -20.24 -4.63 -14.14
CA ALA A 56 -18.90 -5.13 -13.87
C ALA A 56 -17.83 -4.02 -13.98
N THR A 57 -17.89 -3.20 -15.03
CA THR A 57 -16.95 -2.08 -15.22
C THR A 57 -17.10 -1.01 -14.12
N SER A 58 -18.32 -0.68 -13.69
CA SER A 58 -18.55 0.27 -12.60
C SER A 58 -18.02 -0.22 -11.25
N VAL A 59 -18.21 -1.51 -10.94
CA VAL A 59 -17.72 -2.12 -9.69
C VAL A 59 -16.19 -2.18 -9.69
N VAL A 60 -15.57 -2.61 -10.79
CA VAL A 60 -14.11 -2.65 -10.92
C VAL A 60 -13.51 -1.25 -10.82
N GLY A 61 -14.12 -0.26 -11.49
CA GLY A 61 -13.69 1.14 -11.40
C GLY A 61 -13.74 1.68 -9.96
N ALA A 62 -14.86 1.44 -9.25
CA ALA A 62 -15.03 1.88 -7.87
C ALA A 62 -14.00 1.24 -6.91
N LEU A 63 -13.77 -0.06 -7.05
CA LEU A 63 -12.77 -0.79 -6.25
C LEU A 63 -11.35 -0.31 -6.53
N ALA A 64 -11.02 -0.04 -7.80
CA ALA A 64 -9.71 0.49 -8.17
C ALA A 64 -9.47 1.88 -7.54
N THR A 65 -10.45 2.79 -7.59
CA THR A 65 -10.34 4.10 -6.92
C THR A 65 -10.22 3.99 -5.41
N PHE A 66 -10.98 3.09 -4.78
CA PHE A 66 -10.91 2.86 -3.33
C PHE A 66 -9.54 2.30 -2.93
N ALA A 67 -9.03 1.32 -3.68
CA ALA A 67 -7.72 0.72 -3.44
C ALA A 67 -6.59 1.75 -3.55
N VAL A 68 -6.62 2.62 -4.57
CA VAL A 68 -5.61 3.67 -4.73
C VAL A 68 -5.58 4.66 -3.55
N ASP A 69 -6.73 4.99 -2.94
CA ASP A 69 -6.77 5.88 -1.78
C ASP A 69 -6.43 5.19 -0.44
N GLN A 70 -6.89 3.94 -0.26
CA GLN A 70 -6.82 3.25 1.03
C GLN A 70 -5.54 2.44 1.22
N LEU A 71 -5.00 1.83 0.16
CA LEU A 71 -3.79 1.02 0.27
C LEU A 71 -2.61 1.83 0.84
N PRO A 72 -2.31 3.07 0.40
CA PRO A 72 -1.21 3.84 0.97
C PRO A 72 -1.37 4.03 2.48
N LYS A 73 -2.57 4.36 2.95
CA LYS A 73 -2.88 4.62 4.37
C LYS A 73 -2.69 3.39 5.26
N LEU A 74 -2.92 2.19 4.70
CA LEU A 74 -2.71 0.92 5.42
C LEU A 74 -1.22 0.56 5.58
N TYR A 75 -0.35 1.13 4.74
CA TYR A 75 1.10 0.94 4.81
C TYR A 75 1.85 2.14 5.40
N GLN A 76 1.14 3.18 5.88
CA GLN A 76 1.80 4.29 6.56
C GLN A 76 2.28 3.86 7.94
N ASP A 77 3.58 4.02 8.18
CA ASP A 77 4.15 3.81 9.50
C ASP A 77 3.54 4.79 10.52
N PRO A 78 3.32 4.36 11.77
CA PRO A 78 2.76 5.21 12.80
C PRO A 78 3.61 6.48 12.97
N PRO A 79 2.98 7.63 13.24
CA PRO A 79 3.70 8.88 13.47
C PRO A 79 4.73 8.71 14.58
N PRO A 80 5.85 9.45 14.52
CA PRO A 80 6.84 9.36 15.57
C PRO A 80 6.22 9.83 16.89
N ARG A 81 6.62 9.21 18.00
CA ARG A 81 6.09 9.54 19.34
C ARG A 81 6.56 10.90 19.86
N CYS A 82 7.44 11.57 19.11
CA CYS A 82 7.89 12.92 19.32
C CYS A 82 7.98 13.64 17.96
N PRO A 83 7.54 14.90 17.85
CA PRO A 83 7.82 15.74 16.69
C PRO A 83 8.86 16.82 16.98
N GLY A 84 9.73 17.10 16.01
CA GLY A 84 10.69 18.22 16.03
C GLY A 84 11.56 18.27 17.28
N ALA A 85 11.66 19.45 17.90
CA ALA A 85 12.43 19.67 19.13
C ALA A 85 12.02 18.75 20.30
N GLY A 86 10.81 18.20 20.28
CA GLY A 86 10.37 17.21 21.26
C GLY A 86 11.14 15.88 21.19
N CYS A 87 11.89 15.64 20.11
CA CYS A 87 12.75 14.47 19.96
C CYS A 87 14.16 14.65 20.54
N GLU A 88 14.52 15.85 21.01
CA GLU A 88 15.85 16.13 21.56
C GLU A 88 16.24 15.14 22.66
N GLY A 89 17.41 14.51 22.50
CA GLY A 89 17.97 13.57 23.47
C GLY A 89 17.20 12.24 23.61
N LYS A 90 16.15 12.01 22.82
CA LYS A 90 15.41 10.74 22.83
C LYS A 90 16.10 9.69 21.95
N ASP A 91 15.80 8.44 22.25
CA ASP A 91 16.28 7.31 21.45
C ASP A 91 15.49 7.22 20.13
N PRO A 92 16.17 7.18 18.96
CA PRO A 92 15.51 7.20 17.65
C PRO A 92 14.71 5.93 17.33
N GLN A 93 15.02 4.78 17.95
CA GLN A 93 14.33 3.52 17.67
C GLN A 93 13.01 3.44 18.44
N SER A 94 13.05 3.68 19.75
CA SER A 94 11.90 3.68 20.67
C SER A 94 10.87 4.76 20.35
N THR A 95 11.26 5.82 19.65
CA THR A 95 10.35 6.89 19.21
C THR A 95 9.79 6.69 17.80
N GLY A 96 10.29 5.69 17.06
CA GLY A 96 9.91 5.45 15.66
C GLY A 96 10.58 6.40 14.66
N CYS A 97 11.56 7.19 15.09
CA CYS A 97 12.27 8.12 14.22
C CYS A 97 13.27 7.46 13.28
N GLY A 98 13.74 6.25 13.60
CA GLY A 98 14.63 5.47 12.74
C GLY A 98 13.96 4.89 11.48
N VAL A 99 12.63 4.90 11.44
CA VAL A 99 11.83 4.51 10.29
C VAL A 99 11.95 5.59 9.22
N GLU A 100 12.24 5.18 7.97
CA GLU A 100 12.48 6.08 6.82
C GLU A 100 13.58 7.14 7.04
N ALA A 101 14.43 6.97 8.05
CA ALA A 101 15.54 7.89 8.26
C ALA A 101 16.62 7.65 7.20
N ALA A 102 16.94 8.70 6.45
CA ALA A 102 17.96 8.68 5.44
C ALA A 102 19.36 8.58 6.08
N THR A 103 20.31 8.02 5.34
CA THR A 103 21.65 7.72 5.83
C THR A 103 22.70 8.41 4.97
N PHE A 104 23.64 9.06 5.63
CA PHE A 104 24.87 9.55 5.01
C PHE A 104 26.04 8.70 5.51
N GLU A 105 26.66 7.95 4.61
CA GLU A 105 27.84 7.12 4.86
C GLU A 105 29.04 7.65 4.05
N PRO A 106 30.06 8.26 4.71
CA PRO A 106 31.29 8.65 4.04
C PRO A 106 32.04 7.44 3.49
N ALA A 107 32.38 7.46 2.19
CA ALA A 107 33.01 6.33 1.50
C ALA A 107 34.49 6.12 1.86
N VAL A 108 35.22 7.18 2.21
CA VAL A 108 36.67 7.16 2.45
C VAL A 108 36.98 7.57 3.90
N GLY A 109 38.00 6.96 4.50
CA GLY A 109 38.43 7.31 5.86
C GLY A 109 37.43 6.89 6.95
N ASN A 110 36.58 5.89 6.65
CA ASN A 110 35.47 5.48 7.49
C ASN A 110 35.58 4.01 7.99
N PRO A 111 36.64 3.67 8.75
CA PRO A 111 36.98 2.28 9.08
C PRO A 111 35.95 1.53 9.95
N VAL A 112 35.07 2.23 10.66
CA VAL A 112 34.02 1.58 11.49
C VAL A 112 32.60 1.81 10.95
N ARG A 113 32.47 2.23 9.69
CA ARG A 113 31.19 2.52 9.05
C ARG A 113 30.34 3.46 9.91
N LEU A 114 30.91 4.64 10.15
CA LEU A 114 30.27 5.75 10.79
C LEU A 114 29.21 6.32 9.83
N HIS A 115 27.96 6.29 10.28
CA HIS A 115 26.80 6.84 9.60
C HIS A 115 26.34 8.08 10.33
N LEU A 116 25.82 9.04 9.57
CA LEU A 116 24.89 10.02 10.10
C LEU A 116 23.50 9.67 9.58
N ARG A 117 22.50 9.62 10.46
CA ARG A 117 21.11 9.41 10.08
C ARG A 117 20.30 10.65 10.32
N TYR A 118 19.36 10.93 9.41
CA TYR A 118 18.46 12.07 9.47
C TYR A 118 17.01 11.62 9.27
N SER A 119 16.13 12.07 10.16
CA SER A 119 14.70 11.82 10.07
C SER A 119 13.96 13.13 9.90
N LYS A 120 13.51 13.41 8.67
CA LYS A 120 12.75 14.64 8.36
C LYS A 120 11.46 14.73 9.18
N ARG A 121 10.75 13.61 9.36
CA ARG A 121 9.53 13.53 10.18
C ARG A 121 9.76 13.86 11.66
N CYS A 122 10.97 13.62 12.17
CA CYS A 122 11.34 13.92 13.55
C CYS A 122 12.12 15.23 13.71
N GLY A 123 12.59 15.84 12.62
CA GLY A 123 13.45 17.03 12.67
C GLY A 123 14.71 16.79 13.49
N ALA A 124 15.34 15.62 13.34
CA ALA A 124 16.46 15.22 14.17
C ALA A 124 17.48 14.36 13.42
N VAL A 125 18.73 14.43 13.88
CA VAL A 125 19.86 13.63 13.41
C VAL A 125 20.49 12.84 14.55
N TRP A 126 21.17 11.75 14.22
CA TRP A 126 22.01 11.00 15.15
C TRP A 126 23.12 10.28 14.40
N ALA A 127 24.28 10.12 15.04
CA ALA A 127 25.38 9.37 14.46
C ALA A 127 25.35 7.90 14.93
N ARG A 128 25.80 6.99 14.09
CA ARG A 128 25.86 5.55 14.37
C ARG A 128 27.17 4.95 13.91
N ILE A 129 27.82 4.16 14.76
CA ILE A 129 28.86 3.22 14.35
C ILE A 129 28.18 1.88 14.06
N VAL A 130 28.52 1.24 12.94
CA VAL A 130 27.94 -0.07 12.55
C VAL A 130 28.94 -1.23 12.73
N ALA A 131 30.25 -0.95 12.65
CA ALA A 131 31.28 -1.99 12.63
C ALA A 131 32.45 -1.69 13.58
N GLY A 132 32.14 -1.29 14.81
CA GLY A 132 33.12 -0.96 15.86
C GLY A 132 33.44 -2.13 16.80
N THR A 133 34.11 -1.81 17.89
CA THR A 133 34.46 -2.71 19.00
C THR A 133 34.03 -2.09 20.34
N VAL A 134 33.78 -2.92 21.34
CA VAL A 134 33.42 -2.48 22.69
C VAL A 134 34.38 -1.39 23.20
N GLY A 135 33.79 -0.29 23.67
CA GLY A 135 34.49 0.92 24.12
C GLY A 135 34.74 1.97 23.04
N ASP A 136 34.59 1.65 21.75
CA ASP A 136 34.56 2.69 20.71
C ASP A 136 33.35 3.60 20.99
N SER A 137 33.52 4.90 20.74
CA SER A 137 32.47 5.89 20.96
C SER A 137 32.17 6.69 19.71
N VAL A 138 30.93 7.17 19.64
CA VAL A 138 30.41 8.00 18.57
C VAL A 138 29.91 9.30 19.16
N THR A 139 30.08 10.38 18.42
CA THR A 139 29.64 11.72 18.79
C THR A 139 28.92 12.37 17.62
N VAL A 140 27.91 13.19 17.92
CA VAL A 140 27.23 14.06 16.97
C VAL A 140 27.07 15.43 17.60
N SER A 141 27.29 16.48 16.82
CA SER A 141 27.21 17.87 17.26
C SER A 141 26.60 18.73 16.16
N VAL A 142 25.55 19.46 16.49
CA VAL A 142 24.91 20.42 15.58
C VAL A 142 25.52 21.80 15.83
N THR A 143 25.90 22.50 14.76
CA THR A 143 26.45 23.86 14.86
C THR A 143 25.41 24.80 15.48
N GLY A 144 25.74 25.44 16.60
CA GLY A 144 24.80 26.28 17.37
C GLY A 144 23.71 25.50 18.11
N GLY A 145 23.78 24.17 18.13
CA GLY A 145 22.82 23.28 18.78
C GLY A 145 23.46 22.39 19.84
N SER A 146 22.79 21.28 20.16
CA SER A 146 23.27 20.31 21.14
C SER A 146 24.30 19.34 20.57
N SER A 147 25.02 18.68 21.48
CA SER A 147 25.94 17.58 21.17
C SER A 147 25.57 16.36 21.99
N ARG A 148 25.69 15.18 21.38
CA ARG A 148 25.38 13.89 22.00
C ARG A 148 26.49 12.89 21.72
N SER A 149 26.62 11.91 22.61
CA SER A 149 27.59 10.83 22.47
C SER A 149 27.01 9.52 22.97
N ALA A 150 27.60 8.42 22.52
CA ALA A 150 27.33 7.07 22.99
C ALA A 150 28.58 6.21 22.78
N PHE A 151 28.67 5.08 23.48
CA PHE A 151 29.76 4.13 23.34
C PHE A 151 29.23 2.70 23.21
N ILE A 152 30.00 1.85 22.51
CA ILE A 152 29.65 0.45 22.32
C ILE A 152 29.84 -0.27 23.66
N ALA A 153 28.75 -0.53 24.36
CA ALA A 153 28.76 -1.31 25.60
C ALA A 153 28.84 -2.82 25.31
N SER A 154 28.28 -3.27 24.19
CA SER A 154 28.27 -4.65 23.73
C SER A 154 28.11 -4.70 22.19
N ASN A 155 28.32 -5.88 21.59
CA ASN A 155 28.24 -6.07 20.14
C ASN A 155 29.24 -5.20 19.36
N HIS A 156 28.79 -4.60 18.24
CA HIS A 156 29.63 -3.89 17.28
C HIS A 156 29.04 -2.56 16.80
N ASP A 157 27.85 -2.20 17.26
CA ASP A 157 27.17 -0.99 16.82
C ASP A 157 26.64 -0.18 18.02
N VAL A 158 26.54 1.12 17.79
CA VAL A 158 25.95 2.05 18.75
C VAL A 158 25.50 3.28 17.99
N PHE A 159 24.46 3.95 18.48
CA PHE A 159 24.02 5.23 17.98
C PHE A 159 23.87 6.24 19.11
N THR A 160 24.06 7.52 18.81
CA THR A 160 23.78 8.59 19.77
C THR A 160 22.26 8.74 19.96
N PRO A 161 21.82 9.27 21.10
CA PRO A 161 20.51 9.91 21.18
C PRO A 161 20.35 10.98 20.09
N MET A 162 19.10 11.28 19.76
CA MET A 162 18.76 12.28 18.75
C MET A 162 19.22 13.68 19.15
N THR A 163 19.67 14.44 18.15
CA THR A 163 19.92 15.88 18.24
C THR A 163 19.01 16.58 17.24
N SER A 164 18.22 17.53 17.72
CA SER A 164 17.23 18.25 16.94
C SER A 164 17.91 19.18 15.94
N VAL A 165 17.33 19.30 14.76
CA VAL A 165 17.80 20.16 13.68
C VAL A 165 16.61 20.91 13.08
N GLY A 166 16.86 22.12 12.56
CA GLY A 166 15.91 22.83 11.72
C GLY A 166 15.97 22.34 10.27
N ASP A 167 15.36 23.11 9.36
CA ASP A 167 15.38 22.83 7.91
C ASP A 167 16.78 22.96 7.30
N THR A 168 17.59 23.86 7.84
CA THR A 168 19.01 24.02 7.49
C THR A 168 19.86 23.67 8.69
N PHE A 169 20.89 22.84 8.50
CA PHE A 169 21.75 22.41 9.58
C PHE A 169 23.17 22.09 9.11
N ARG A 170 24.12 22.23 10.03
CA ARG A 170 25.47 21.70 9.86
C ARG A 170 25.81 20.81 11.04
N VAL A 171 26.15 19.57 10.75
CA VAL A 171 26.42 18.54 11.74
C VAL A 171 27.85 18.07 11.59
N ARG A 172 28.56 18.01 12.71
CA ARG A 172 29.83 17.31 12.82
C ARG A 172 29.65 16.05 13.64
N PHE A 173 30.13 14.93 13.13
CA PHE A 173 30.04 13.63 13.79
C PHE A 173 31.36 12.90 13.72
N CYS A 174 31.75 12.26 14.81
CA CYS A 174 33.05 11.62 14.95
C CYS A 174 32.94 10.23 15.54
N ALA A 175 33.85 9.35 15.14
CA ALA A 175 34.14 8.11 15.84
C ALA A 175 35.45 8.28 16.63
N VAL A 176 35.48 7.76 17.85
CA VAL A 176 36.65 7.78 18.73
C VAL A 176 36.93 6.33 19.15
N PRO A 177 38.15 5.83 18.93
CA PRO A 177 38.47 4.46 19.28
C PRO A 177 38.54 4.25 20.79
N THR A 178 38.26 3.03 21.23
CA THR A 178 38.58 2.60 22.59
C THR A 178 40.08 2.73 22.90
N THR A 179 40.42 3.01 24.16
CA THR A 179 41.79 2.99 24.67
C THR A 179 42.25 1.61 25.12
N ASN A 180 41.45 0.55 24.90
CA ASN A 180 41.82 -0.82 25.24
C ASN A 180 43.05 -1.27 24.42
N PRO A 181 44.17 -1.68 25.06
CA PRO A 181 45.38 -2.10 24.35
C PRO A 181 45.19 -3.39 23.54
N ASN A 182 44.20 -4.23 23.88
CA ASN A 182 43.94 -5.51 23.22
C ASN A 182 42.92 -5.41 22.07
N ARG A 183 42.71 -4.21 21.50
CA ARG A 183 41.75 -4.01 20.41
C ARG A 183 42.18 -4.73 19.13
N SER A 184 41.22 -5.31 18.43
CA SER A 184 41.46 -6.10 17.21
C SER A 184 41.84 -5.26 15.97
N ARG A 185 41.46 -3.99 15.93
CA ARG A 185 41.75 -3.07 14.82
C ARG A 185 42.28 -1.74 15.36
N SER A 186 43.38 -1.23 14.82
CA SER A 186 43.93 0.08 15.16
C SER A 186 43.43 1.16 14.19
N TRP A 187 42.94 2.25 14.76
CA TRP A 187 42.56 3.49 14.05
C TRP A 187 42.51 4.65 15.04
N VAL A 188 42.59 5.88 14.55
CA VAL A 188 42.60 7.12 15.36
C VAL A 188 41.29 7.87 15.19
N LYS A 189 40.91 8.73 16.15
CA LYS A 189 39.72 9.57 16.05
C LYS A 189 39.62 10.24 14.68
N TYR A 190 38.45 10.15 14.05
CA TYR A 190 38.14 10.82 12.80
C TYR A 190 36.73 11.41 12.84
N CYS A 191 36.50 12.43 12.03
CA CYS A 191 35.25 13.16 11.99
C CYS A 191 34.87 13.47 10.55
N PHE A 192 33.57 13.61 10.33
CA PHE A 192 33.00 14.13 9.10
C PHE A 192 32.01 15.24 9.40
N GLU A 193 31.66 15.98 8.36
CA GLU A 193 30.62 16.99 8.40
C GLU A 193 29.56 16.69 7.35
N ALA A 194 28.33 17.06 7.67
CA ALA A 194 27.18 16.92 6.79
C ALA A 194 26.23 18.10 6.98
N THR A 195 25.40 18.31 5.96
CA THR A 195 24.36 19.35 5.95
C THR A 195 23.06 18.77 5.44
N GLU A 196 21.99 19.55 5.44
CA GLU A 196 20.73 19.18 4.80
C GLU A 196 20.91 18.79 3.32
N ALA A 197 21.92 19.34 2.64
CA ALA A 197 22.24 19.10 1.23
C ALA A 197 23.22 17.94 0.97
N SER A 198 23.63 17.19 1.99
CA SER A 198 24.48 16.01 1.81
C SER A 198 23.82 14.93 0.95
N PRO A 199 24.59 14.02 0.32
CA PRO A 199 24.02 12.92 -0.47
C PRO A 199 23.45 11.84 0.46
N TRP A 200 22.19 11.99 0.84
CA TRP A 200 21.47 11.05 1.70
C TRP A 200 20.90 9.88 0.88
N GLU A 201 21.02 8.66 1.42
CA GLU A 201 20.50 7.40 0.87
C GLU A 201 19.38 6.79 1.72
#